data_AF-K1RIR5-F1
#
_entry.id   AF-K1RIR5-F1
#
_cell.length_a   1.000
_cell.length_b   1.000
_cell.length_c   1.000
_cell.angle_alpha   90.00
_cell.angle_beta   90.00
_cell.angle_gamma   90.00
#
_symmetry.space_group_name_H-M   'P 1'
#
loop_
_entity.id
_entity.type
_entity.pdbx_description
1 polymer ?
#
loop_
_entity_poly.entity_id
_entity_poly.type
_entity_poly.pdbx_seq_one_letter_code
_entity_poly.pdbx_strand_id
1 'polypeptide(L)'
;MKEYLSDKVSNVQFTHRLKNHPVCLTTKGEVSVEMEKVLNAMPNNQNIKADVVMEINESHEISKKLEKLYKAKDYETLEKYTKILYAQARLIEGLSVENPTEISNLVCEVLTK
;
A
#
# COMPACT_ATOMS: atom_id res chain seq x y z
N MET A 1 -7.50 2.01 -8.02
CA MET A 1 -6.55 1.79 -6.90
C MET A 1 -6.01 3.11 -6.36
N LYS A 2 -5.27 3.92 -7.13
CA LYS A 2 -4.77 5.23 -6.66
C LYS A 2 -5.87 6.09 -6.03
N GLU A 3 -7.03 6.18 -6.67
CA GLU A 3 -8.19 6.92 -6.16
C GLU A 3 -8.64 6.47 -4.76
N TYR A 4 -8.63 5.15 -4.50
CA TYR A 4 -9.01 4.58 -3.20
C TYR A 4 -7.99 4.87 -2.08
N LEU A 5 -6.76 5.24 -2.46
CA LEU A 5 -5.70 5.60 -1.51
C LEU A 5 -5.55 7.11 -1.34
N SER A 6 -6.28 7.93 -2.12
CA SER A 6 -6.31 9.39 -1.98
C SER A 6 -4.90 10.00 -1.89
N ASP A 7 -4.56 10.64 -0.77
CA ASP A 7 -3.29 11.32 -0.51
C ASP A 7 -2.23 10.44 0.18
N LYS A 8 -2.56 9.17 0.46
CA LYS A 8 -1.66 8.23 1.13
C LYS A 8 -0.47 7.81 0.26
N VAL A 9 -0.64 7.87 -1.06
CA VAL A 9 0.40 7.58 -2.05
C VAL A 9 0.28 8.56 -3.21
N SER A 10 1.41 8.96 -3.80
CA SER A 10 1.40 9.79 -5.01
C SER A 10 1.08 8.98 -6.27
N ASN A 11 1.41 7.68 -6.27
CA ASN A 11 1.16 6.81 -7.39
C ASN A 11 0.99 5.34 -7.00
N VAL A 12 0.37 4.58 -7.90
CA VAL A 12 0.31 3.12 -7.86
C VAL A 12 0.80 2.58 -9.20
N GLN A 13 1.79 1.68 -9.18
CA GLN A 13 2.40 1.14 -10.40
C GLN A 13 2.77 -0.33 -10.26
N PHE A 14 3.00 -1.01 -11.38
CA PHE A 14 3.55 -2.37 -11.38
C PHE A 14 5.08 -2.35 -11.29
N THR A 15 5.65 -3.42 -10.73
CA THR A 15 7.10 -3.60 -10.59
C THR A 15 7.50 -5.05 -10.82
N HIS A 16 8.70 -5.26 -11.36
CA HIS A 16 9.36 -6.56 -11.48
C HIS A 16 10.48 -6.73 -10.45
N ARG A 17 10.69 -5.74 -9.57
CA ARG A 17 11.78 -5.74 -8.58
C ARG A 17 11.56 -6.73 -7.44
N LEU A 18 10.30 -7.06 -7.18
CA LEU A 18 9.88 -7.94 -6.10
C LEU A 18 9.92 -9.40 -6.56
N LYS A 19 10.56 -10.26 -5.74
CA LYS A 19 10.52 -11.72 -5.95
C LYS A 19 9.23 -12.31 -5.39
N ASN A 20 9.11 -12.32 -4.06
CA ASN A 20 8.05 -13.05 -3.36
C ASN A 20 6.95 -12.15 -2.78
N HIS A 21 7.25 -10.88 -2.49
CA HIS A 21 6.27 -9.98 -1.86
C HIS A 21 5.25 -9.47 -2.89
N PRO A 22 3.96 -9.38 -2.54
CA PRO A 22 2.92 -8.91 -3.44
C PRO A 22 2.99 -7.41 -3.74
N VAL A 23 3.52 -6.62 -2.79
CA VAL A 23 3.58 -5.17 -2.83
C VAL A 23 4.77 -4.64 -2.03
N CYS A 24 5.20 -3.42 -2.33
CA CYS A 24 6.10 -2.63 -1.48
C CYS A 24 5.77 -1.14 -1.58
N LEU A 25 6.36 -0.33 -0.69
CA LEU A 25 6.35 1.11 -0.83
C LEU A 25 7.73 1.58 -1.28
N THR A 26 7.76 2.45 -2.27
CA THR A 26 8.97 3.14 -2.71
C THR A 26 8.79 4.63 -2.55
N THR A 27 9.89 5.37 -2.57
CA THR A 27 9.86 6.83 -2.49
C THR A 27 10.43 7.43 -3.75
N LYS A 28 9.87 8.57 -4.16
CA LYS A 28 10.45 9.45 -5.15
C LYS A 28 11.23 10.56 -4.43
N GLY A 29 12.41 10.88 -4.95
CA GLY A 29 13.27 11.93 -4.40
C GLY A 29 14.20 11.46 -3.29
N GLU A 30 14.65 12.40 -2.46
CA GLU A 30 15.75 12.18 -1.50
C GLU A 30 15.28 11.71 -0.11
N VAL A 31 13.99 11.86 0.18
CA VAL A 31 13.43 11.50 1.50
C VAL A 31 12.84 10.09 1.44
N SER A 32 13.43 9.17 2.19
CA SER A 32 12.87 7.82 2.37
C SER A 32 11.77 7.80 3.43
N VAL A 33 11.01 6.70 3.46
CA VAL A 33 9.98 6.43 4.46
C VAL A 33 10.57 6.37 5.88
N GLU A 34 11.73 5.72 6.03
CA GLU A 34 12.44 5.63 7.31
C GLU A 34 12.94 7.00 7.75
N MET A 35 13.45 7.80 6.80
CA MET A 35 13.92 9.15 7.08
C MET A 35 12.78 10.04 7.54
N GLU A 36 11.62 10.00 6.88
CA GLU A 36 10.38 10.65 7.35
C GLU A 36 10.05 10.25 8.79
N LYS A 37 10.02 8.94 9.08
CA LYS A 37 9.69 8.41 10.42
C LYS A 37 10.64 8.94 11.50
N VAL A 38 11.94 8.97 11.22
CA VAL A 38 12.95 9.47 12.17
C VAL A 38 12.82 10.97 12.38
N LEU A 39 12.67 11.75 11.30
CA LEU A 39 12.58 13.21 11.37
C LEU A 39 11.31 13.69 12.07
N ASN A 40 10.18 13.01 11.85
CA ASN A 40 8.91 13.35 12.50
C ASN A 40 8.86 12.92 13.98
N ALA A 41 9.76 12.02 14.43
CA ALA A 41 9.90 11.66 15.84
C ALA A 41 10.79 12.65 16.63
N MET A 42 11.48 13.58 15.95
CA MET A 42 12.31 14.58 16.61
C MET A 42 11.45 15.72 17.21
N PRO A 43 11.90 16.38 18.30
CA PRO A 43 11.16 17.48 18.94
C PRO A 43 10.87 18.66 18.00
N ASN A 44 11.71 18.86 16.98
CA ASN A 44 11.59 19.94 16.00
C ASN A 44 10.84 19.48 14.73
N ASN A 45 9.77 18.71 14.91
CA ASN A 45 9.01 18.03 13.86
C ASN A 45 8.78 18.93 12.63
N GLN A 46 9.50 18.62 11.54
CA GLN A 46 9.50 19.42 10.32
C GLN A 46 8.33 19.06 9.38
N ASN A 47 7.44 18.13 9.79
CA ASN A 47 6.34 17.60 8.97
C ASN A 47 6.80 17.22 7.55
N ILE A 48 7.98 16.61 7.47
CA ILE A 48 8.51 16.11 6.21
C ILE A 48 7.64 14.93 5.80
N LYS A 49 7.21 14.92 4.53
CA LYS A 49 6.49 13.81 3.91
C LYS A 49 7.30 13.27 2.74
N ALA A 50 7.55 11.97 2.74
CA ALA A 50 8.12 11.30 1.59
C ALA A 50 7.08 11.20 0.47
N ASP A 51 7.54 11.32 -0.78
CA ASP A 51 6.68 11.07 -1.95
C ASP A 51 6.57 9.56 -2.16
N VAL A 52 5.59 8.93 -1.51
CA VAL A 52 5.43 7.48 -1.46
C VAL A 52 4.66 6.95 -2.67
N VAL A 53 5.17 5.90 -3.30
CA VAL A 53 4.55 5.14 -4.38
C VAL A 53 4.29 3.72 -3.90
N MET A 54 3.08 3.20 -4.13
CA MET A 54 2.80 1.78 -3.92
C MET A 54 3.12 1.00 -5.20
N GLU A 55 4.04 0.05 -5.12
CA GLU A 55 4.36 -0.85 -6.22
C GLU A 55 3.68 -2.21 -6.03
N ILE A 56 3.09 -2.73 -7.09
CA ILE A 56 2.45 -4.05 -7.12
C ILE A 56 3.36 -5.00 -7.89
N ASN A 57 3.69 -6.14 -7.29
CA ASN A 57 4.50 -7.17 -7.94
C ASN A 57 3.70 -7.81 -9.09
N GLU A 58 4.14 -7.55 -10.32
CA GLU A 58 3.48 -8.10 -11.51
C GLU A 58 3.58 -9.62 -11.58
N SER A 59 4.69 -10.18 -11.07
CA SER A 59 4.97 -11.62 -11.07
C SER A 59 4.18 -12.40 -10.00
N HIS A 60 3.58 -11.72 -9.03
CA HIS A 60 2.83 -12.37 -7.95
C HIS A 60 1.35 -12.58 -8.35
N GLU A 61 0.73 -13.69 -7.95
CA GLU A 61 -0.67 -14.04 -8.30
C GLU A 61 -1.72 -12.97 -7.90
N ILE A 62 -1.34 -12.05 -7.01
CA ILE A 62 -2.17 -10.90 -6.65
C ILE A 62 -2.45 -9.99 -7.85
N SER A 63 -1.50 -9.80 -8.77
CA SER A 63 -1.67 -8.95 -9.96
C SER A 63 -2.81 -9.48 -10.82
N LYS A 64 -2.83 -10.80 -11.06
CA LYS A 64 -3.88 -11.50 -11.79
C LYS A 64 -5.24 -11.41 -11.09
N LYS A 65 -5.28 -11.51 -9.75
CA LYS A 65 -6.53 -11.33 -8.99
C LYS A 65 -7.08 -9.91 -9.15
N LEU A 66 -6.24 -8.89 -9.03
CA LEU A 66 -6.63 -7.49 -9.23
C LEU A 66 -7.15 -7.23 -10.65
N GLU A 67 -6.48 -7.79 -11.66
CA GLU A 67 -6.93 -7.70 -13.06
C GLU A 67 -8.30 -8.35 -13.26
N LYS A 68 -8.53 -9.54 -12.69
CA LYS A 68 -9.82 -10.24 -12.75
C LYS A 68 -10.94 -9.42 -12.11
N LEU A 69 -10.70 -8.87 -10.90
CA LEU A 69 -11.68 -8.02 -10.21
C LEU A 69 -12.03 -6.78 -11.05
N TYR A 70 -11.02 -6.13 -11.63
CA TYR A 70 -11.21 -4.96 -12.48
C TYR A 70 -12.03 -5.30 -13.75
N LYS A 71 -11.70 -6.39 -14.46
CA LYS A 71 -12.44 -6.85 -15.64
C LYS A 71 -13.88 -7.25 -15.32
N ALA A 72 -14.10 -7.84 -14.15
CA ALA A 72 -15.44 -8.19 -13.66
C ALA A 72 -16.25 -6.97 -13.17
N LYS A 73 -15.66 -5.77 -13.15
CA LYS A 73 -16.25 -4.54 -12.58
C LYS A 73 -16.63 -4.68 -11.10
N ASP A 74 -15.96 -5.59 -10.38
CA ASP A 74 -16.12 -5.73 -8.93
C ASP A 74 -15.24 -4.70 -8.22
N TYR A 75 -15.64 -3.44 -8.33
CA TYR A 75 -14.89 -2.30 -7.79
C TYR A 75 -14.93 -2.24 -6.27
N GLU A 76 -16.00 -2.77 -5.66
CA GLU A 76 -16.11 -2.86 -4.20
C GLU A 76 -15.05 -3.80 -3.62
N THR A 77 -14.92 -5.01 -4.19
CA THR A 77 -13.86 -5.94 -3.76
C THR A 77 -12.47 -5.39 -4.13
N LEU A 78 -12.33 -4.72 -5.28
CA LEU A 78 -11.06 -4.10 -5.67
C LEU A 78 -10.61 -3.02 -4.66
N GLU A 79 -11.53 -2.21 -4.14
CA GLU A 79 -11.25 -1.23 -3.08
C GLU A 79 -10.74 -1.94 -1.81
N LYS A 80 -11.43 -2.99 -1.36
CA LYS A 80 -11.04 -3.78 -0.17
C LYS A 80 -9.63 -4.35 -0.32
N TYR A 81 -9.34 -4.97 -1.46
CA TYR A 81 -7.99 -5.46 -1.79
C TYR A 81 -6.96 -4.33 -1.80
N THR A 82 -7.31 -3.16 -2.36
CA THR A 82 -6.40 -2.01 -2.39
C THR A 82 -5.99 -1.57 -0.99
N LYS A 83 -6.95 -1.45 -0.06
CA LYS A 83 -6.71 -1.07 1.34
C LYS A 83 -5.86 -2.10 2.09
N ILE A 84 -6.17 -3.39 1.91
CA ILE A 84 -5.41 -4.49 2.52
C ILE A 84 -3.97 -4.49 2.00
N LEU A 85 -3.77 -4.38 0.68
CA LEU A 85 -2.44 -4.38 0.08
C LEU A 85 -1.62 -3.17 0.52
N TYR A 86 -2.22 -1.98 0.59
CA TYR A 86 -1.54 -0.81 1.13
C TYR A 86 -1.11 -1.01 2.59
N ALA A 87 -1.98 -1.59 3.43
CA ALA A 87 -1.61 -1.92 4.81
C ALA A 87 -0.48 -2.96 4.90
N GLN A 88 -0.49 -3.97 4.02
CA GLN A 88 0.61 -4.95 3.93
C GLN A 88 1.93 -4.28 3.52
N ALA A 89 1.90 -3.39 2.52
CA ALA A 89 3.07 -2.65 2.08
C ALA A 89 3.67 -1.83 3.24
N ARG A 90 2.82 -1.13 4.01
CA ARG A 90 3.25 -0.42 5.23
C ARG A 90 3.90 -1.35 6.25
N LEU A 91 3.29 -2.50 6.53
CA LEU A 91 3.84 -3.47 7.48
C LEU A 91 5.21 -4.02 7.03
N ILE A 92 5.40 -4.26 5.73
CA ILE A 92 6.68 -4.70 5.16
C ILE A 92 7.77 -3.65 5.38
N GLU A 93 7.46 -2.37 5.20
CA GLU A 93 8.39 -1.25 5.48
C GLU A 93 8.50 -0.89 6.97
N GLY A 94 7.93 -1.68 7.89
CA GLY A 94 7.99 -1.39 9.33
C GLY A 94 7.24 -0.12 9.75
N LEU A 95 6.27 0.31 8.96
CA LEU A 95 5.33 1.38 9.28
C LEU A 95 4.12 0.86 10.06
N SER A 96 3.52 1.72 10.87
CA SER A 96 2.24 1.44 11.51
C SER A 96 1.11 1.40 10.50
N VAL A 97 0.12 0.53 10.74
CA VAL A 97 -1.16 0.58 10.01
C VAL A 97 -1.99 1.75 10.56
N GLU A 98 -2.53 2.58 9.68
CA GLU A 98 -3.28 3.79 10.06
C GLU A 98 -4.57 3.48 10.83
N ASN A 99 -5.31 2.46 10.40
CA ASN A 99 -6.53 1.99 11.05
C ASN A 99 -6.52 0.45 11.20
N PRO A 100 -5.91 -0.07 12.27
CA PRO A 100 -5.79 -1.52 12.48
C PRO A 100 -7.14 -2.25 12.54
N THR A 101 -8.18 -1.61 13.09
CA THR A 101 -9.53 -2.20 13.19
C THR A 101 -10.18 -2.36 11.83
N GLU A 102 -10.13 -1.33 10.98
CA GLU A 102 -10.64 -1.42 9.60
C GLU A 102 -9.93 -2.52 8.83
N ILE A 103 -8.60 -2.57 8.88
CA ILE A 103 -7.82 -3.59 8.17
C ILE A 103 -8.12 -4.99 8.68
N SER A 104 -8.24 -5.19 10.00
CA SER A 104 -8.61 -6.48 10.58
C SER A 104 -9.97 -6.97 10.04
N ASN A 105 -10.97 -6.09 10.02
CA ASN A 105 -12.29 -6.42 9.50
C ASN A 105 -12.27 -6.73 8.00
N LEU A 106 -11.54 -5.93 7.20
CA LEU A 106 -11.40 -6.15 5.76
C LEU A 106 -10.71 -7.49 5.45
N VAL A 107 -9.67 -7.85 6.19
CA VAL A 107 -9.01 -9.15 6.05
C VAL A 107 -9.99 -10.28 6.36
N CYS A 108 -10.73 -10.20 7.48
CA CYS A 108 -11.76 -11.20 7.81
C CYS A 108 -12.86 -11.30 6.74
N GLU A 109 -13.29 -10.17 6.17
CA GLU A 109 -14.31 -10.17 5.12
C GLU A 109 -13.81 -10.86 3.84
N VAL A 110 -12.54 -10.63 3.46
CA VAL A 110 -11.94 -11.29 2.29
C VAL A 110 -11.70 -12.78 2.54
N LEU A 111 -11.38 -13.18 3.77
CA LEU A 111 -11.13 -14.59 4.12
C LEU A 111 -12.41 -15.45 4.19
N THR A 112 -13.56 -14.84 4.39
CA THR A 112 -14.85 -15.55 4.54
C THR A 112 -15.65 -15.66 3.24
N LYS A 113 -15.12 -15.12 2.13
CA LYS A 113 -15.70 -15.19 0.78
C LYS A 113 -14.97 -16.21 -0.08
#